data_AF-A0A6A4LMM7-F1
#
_entry.id   AF-A0A6A4LMM7-F1
#
_cell.length_a   1.000
_cell.length_b   1.000
_cell.length_c   1.000
_cell.angle_alpha   90.00
_cell.angle_beta   90.00
_cell.angle_gamma   90.00
#
_symmetry.space_group_name_H-M   'P 1'
#
loop_
_entity.id
_entity.type
_entity.pdbx_description
1 polymer ?
#
loop_
_entity_poly.entity_id
_entity_poly.type
_entity_poly.pdbx_seq_one_letter_code
_entity_poly.pdbx_strand_id
1 'polypeptide(L)'
;MELFQKAITVKLSHKNKYLVAEDNQESVYLDRDGSLKNAVWAVEIVENGPKYLRFKSYYGKYLTASNVPFPIPGSTGRKVLQTVSEKPDSSTEWEPIRDGFSVRFKTPGGTFLRPNGGLPPWRNSVTHDIPHRRGTQEKILWDIHVVWAIPKTPVPSAKHLRGLSALALALSAAAAMASCGVGFRPGLISAIIGYRFVGLLISIGGISIQLVGIEVFRFVE
;
A
#
# COMPACT_ATOMS: atom_id res chain seq x y z
N MET A 1 -2.22 -5.37 -15.89
CA MET A 1 -2.85 -5.60 -14.57
C MET A 1 -2.94 -4.29 -13.79
N GLU A 2 -4.14 -3.82 -13.45
CA GLU A 2 -4.30 -2.57 -12.68
C GLU A 2 -3.97 -2.70 -11.19
N LEU A 3 -3.97 -3.93 -10.64
CA LEU A 3 -3.77 -4.19 -9.21
C LEU A 3 -2.45 -3.58 -8.70
N PHE A 4 -1.38 -3.78 -9.47
CA PHE A 4 -0.03 -3.33 -9.13
C PHE A 4 0.25 -1.89 -9.54
N GLN A 5 -0.60 -1.25 -10.35
CA GLN A 5 -0.44 0.16 -10.70
C GLN A 5 -0.72 1.11 -9.53
N LYS A 6 -1.46 0.63 -8.53
CA LYS A 6 -1.87 1.42 -7.37
C LYS A 6 -1.14 0.98 -6.10
N ALA A 7 -0.67 -0.26 -6.05
CA ALA A 7 0.02 -0.81 -4.90
C ALA A 7 1.48 -0.37 -4.87
N ILE A 8 1.92 0.14 -3.73
CA ILE A 8 3.34 0.45 -3.46
C ILE A 8 3.98 -0.77 -2.77
N THR A 9 3.26 -1.40 -1.83
CA THR A 9 3.75 -2.58 -1.12
C THR A 9 2.68 -3.67 -1.02
N VAL A 10 3.11 -4.91 -1.15
CA VAL A 10 2.25 -6.09 -1.16
C VAL A 10 2.83 -7.21 -0.29
N LYS A 11 1.98 -8.14 0.10
CA LYS A 11 2.37 -9.46 0.62
C LYS A 11 1.87 -10.51 -0.35
N LEU A 12 2.74 -11.48 -0.64
CA LEU A 12 2.42 -12.62 -1.49
C LEU A 12 2.05 -13.79 -0.60
N SER A 13 0.83 -14.30 -0.74
CA SER A 13 0.30 -15.39 0.07
C SER A 13 0.03 -16.63 -0.77
N HIS A 14 0.24 -17.80 -0.20
CA HIS A 14 -0.17 -19.08 -0.77
C HIS A 14 -0.51 -20.05 0.37
N LYS A 15 -1.76 -20.56 0.39
CA LYS A 15 -2.25 -21.53 1.39
C LYS A 15 -1.97 -21.09 2.84
N ASN A 16 -2.35 -19.85 3.17
CA ASN A 16 -2.18 -19.24 4.50
C ASN A 16 -0.71 -19.09 4.94
N LYS A 17 0.22 -19.01 3.98
CA LYS A 17 1.61 -18.65 4.23
C LYS A 17 2.00 -17.48 3.36
N TYR A 18 2.88 -16.63 3.85
CA TYR A 18 3.41 -15.45 3.19
C TYR A 18 4.83 -15.71 2.73
N LEU A 19 5.20 -15.11 1.60
CA LEU A 19 6.59 -15.05 1.15
C LEU A 19 7.39 -14.10 2.06
N VAL A 20 8.40 -14.63 2.71
CA VAL A 20 9.25 -13.91 3.67
C VAL A 20 10.70 -13.89 3.17
N ALA A 21 11.28 -12.70 3.26
CA ALA A 21 12.71 -12.47 3.14
C ALA A 21 13.45 -13.01 4.37
N GLU A 22 14.41 -13.93 4.18
CA GLU A 22 15.14 -14.50 5.31
C GLU A 22 16.22 -13.54 5.83
N ASP A 23 16.53 -13.63 7.13
CA ASP A 23 17.49 -12.74 7.79
C ASP A 23 18.92 -12.89 7.26
N ASN A 24 19.24 -14.01 6.60
CA ASN A 24 20.50 -14.19 5.89
C ASN A 24 20.63 -13.31 4.63
N GLN A 25 19.53 -12.63 4.25
CA GLN A 25 19.42 -11.74 3.11
C GLN A 25 19.77 -12.39 1.76
N GLU A 26 19.71 -13.71 1.67
CA GLU A 26 20.01 -14.46 0.44
C GLU A 26 18.83 -15.34 0.05
N SER A 27 18.20 -16.03 0.99
CA SER A 27 17.08 -16.93 0.72
C SER A 27 15.73 -16.31 1.02
N VAL A 28 14.71 -16.95 0.47
CA VAL A 28 13.31 -16.66 0.75
C VAL A 28 12.62 -17.95 1.20
N TYR A 29 11.64 -17.81 2.08
CA TYR A 29 10.87 -18.92 2.59
C TYR A 29 9.42 -18.54 2.80
N LEU A 30 8.59 -19.53 3.13
CA LEU A 30 7.18 -19.34 3.45
C LEU A 30 6.96 -19.46 4.95
N ASP A 31 6.30 -18.45 5.52
CA ASP A 31 5.91 -18.42 6.92
C ASP A 31 4.42 -18.17 7.09
N ARG A 32 3.81 -18.65 8.18
CA ARG A 32 2.43 -18.30 8.54
C ARG A 32 2.34 -16.88 9.12
N ASP A 33 3.43 -16.38 9.67
CA ASP A 33 3.48 -15.08 10.34
C ASP A 33 3.54 -13.93 9.32
N GLY A 34 2.37 -13.53 8.84
CA GLY A 34 2.23 -12.41 7.92
C GLY A 34 2.48 -11.02 8.54
N SER A 35 2.67 -10.92 9.85
CA SER A 35 2.97 -9.65 10.55
C SER A 35 4.43 -9.23 10.41
N LEU A 36 5.30 -10.15 9.96
CA LEU A 36 6.72 -9.89 9.77
C LEU A 36 6.93 -8.75 8.76
N LYS A 37 7.83 -7.82 9.10
CA LYS A 37 8.26 -6.75 8.19
C LYS A 37 8.88 -7.33 6.91
N ASN A 38 9.59 -8.46 7.06
CA ASN A 38 10.22 -9.22 5.99
C ASN A 38 9.23 -9.88 5.03
N ALA A 39 7.94 -9.96 5.39
CA ALA A 39 6.89 -10.47 4.51
C ALA A 39 6.35 -9.41 3.54
N VAL A 40 6.73 -8.13 3.73
CA VAL A 40 6.30 -7.00 2.91
C VAL A 40 7.29 -6.78 1.78
N TRP A 41 6.77 -6.72 0.56
CA TRP A 41 7.54 -6.51 -0.66
C TRP A 41 7.09 -5.22 -1.33
N ALA A 42 8.04 -4.32 -1.61
CA ALA A 42 7.75 -3.13 -2.42
C ALA A 42 7.68 -3.54 -3.89
N VAL A 43 6.74 -2.95 -4.63
CA VAL A 43 6.50 -3.26 -6.03
C VAL A 43 7.02 -2.12 -6.88
N GLU A 44 7.96 -2.43 -7.76
CA GLU A 44 8.48 -1.51 -8.76
C GLU A 44 8.02 -1.96 -10.15
N ILE A 45 7.41 -1.06 -10.91
CA ILE A 45 6.93 -1.36 -12.27
C ILE A 45 8.05 -1.03 -13.25
N VAL A 46 8.37 -1.98 -14.12
CA VAL A 46 9.36 -1.78 -15.19
C VAL A 46 8.64 -1.18 -16.39
N GLU A 47 9.04 0.02 -16.81
CA GLU A 47 8.39 0.76 -17.90
C GLU A 47 8.79 0.26 -19.30
N ASN A 48 9.90 -0.48 -19.41
CA ASN A 48 10.58 -0.75 -20.68
C ASN A 48 10.20 -2.09 -21.36
N GLY A 49 8.95 -2.57 -21.21
CA GLY A 49 8.51 -3.84 -21.80
C GLY A 49 7.06 -4.24 -21.47
N PRO A 50 6.65 -5.53 -21.66
CA PRO A 50 5.42 -6.01 -21.04
C PRO A 50 5.50 -5.72 -19.53
N LYS A 51 4.36 -5.44 -18.88
CA LYS A 51 4.27 -4.86 -17.52
C LYS A 51 4.89 -5.78 -16.44
N TYR A 52 6.21 -5.90 -16.44
CA TYR A 52 7.01 -6.63 -15.49
C TYR A 52 7.06 -5.85 -14.18
N LEU A 53 7.12 -6.62 -13.10
CA LEU A 53 7.25 -6.13 -11.75
C LEU A 53 8.56 -6.60 -11.16
N ARG A 54 9.15 -5.77 -10.32
CA ARG A 54 10.23 -6.16 -9.41
C ARG A 54 9.70 -6.09 -7.99
N PHE A 55 10.06 -7.09 -7.20
CA PHE A 55 9.71 -7.15 -5.79
C PHE A 55 10.95 -6.86 -4.96
N LYS A 56 10.94 -5.76 -4.24
CA LYS A 56 12.02 -5.36 -3.35
C LYS A 56 11.70 -5.76 -1.92
N SER A 57 12.60 -6.48 -1.29
CA SER A 57 12.48 -6.93 0.09
C SER A 57 12.72 -5.79 1.07
N TYR A 58 12.42 -6.05 2.34
CA TYR A 58 12.74 -5.16 3.45
C TYR A 58 14.23 -4.78 3.52
N TYR A 59 15.12 -5.66 3.05
CA TYR A 59 16.57 -5.42 3.00
C TYR A 59 17.03 -4.65 1.76
N GLY A 60 16.11 -4.17 0.92
CA GLY A 60 16.43 -3.47 -0.31
C GLY A 60 16.95 -4.36 -1.44
N LYS A 61 16.83 -5.69 -1.31
CA LYS A 61 17.22 -6.67 -2.33
C LYS A 61 16.03 -7.07 -3.19
N TYR A 62 16.27 -7.52 -4.41
CA TYR A 62 15.19 -7.95 -5.31
C TYR A 62 14.95 -9.44 -5.21
N LEU A 63 13.69 -9.84 -5.40
CA LEU A 63 13.30 -11.23 -5.59
C LEU A 63 13.79 -11.71 -6.96
N THR A 64 14.75 -12.61 -6.96
CA THR A 64 15.51 -13.00 -8.15
C THR A 64 15.35 -14.47 -8.46
N ALA A 65 15.00 -14.77 -9.71
CA ALA A 65 15.02 -16.12 -10.25
C ALA A 65 16.46 -16.51 -10.60
N SER A 66 17.08 -17.36 -9.77
CA SER A 66 18.47 -17.76 -9.95
C SER A 66 18.59 -19.02 -10.82
N ASN A 67 19.72 -19.17 -11.52
CA ASN A 67 19.98 -20.41 -12.26
C ASN A 67 20.48 -21.57 -11.39
N VAL A 68 20.54 -21.38 -10.06
CA VAL A 68 21.05 -22.39 -9.12
C VAL A 68 19.99 -23.49 -8.93
N PRO A 69 20.31 -24.76 -9.22
CA PRO A 69 19.38 -25.87 -8.96
C PRO A 69 19.03 -25.95 -7.47
N PHE A 70 17.76 -26.23 -7.16
CA PHE A 70 17.35 -26.46 -5.78
C PHE A 70 17.23 -27.98 -5.54
N PRO A 71 18.02 -28.55 -4.60
CA PRO A 71 18.12 -30.00 -4.43
C PRO A 71 16.86 -30.56 -3.77
N ILE A 72 15.81 -30.81 -4.57
CA ILE A 72 14.62 -31.59 -4.19
C ILE A 72 14.63 -32.90 -4.99
N PRO A 73 14.45 -34.06 -4.35
CA PRO A 73 14.32 -35.34 -5.05
C PRO A 73 13.21 -35.31 -6.10
N GLY A 74 13.56 -35.58 -7.36
CA GLY A 74 12.59 -35.67 -8.47
C GLY A 74 11.98 -34.34 -8.94
N SER A 75 12.55 -33.18 -8.57
CA SER A 75 12.12 -31.87 -9.08
C SER A 75 13.22 -31.18 -9.88
N THR A 76 12.82 -30.43 -10.91
CA THR A 76 13.69 -29.60 -11.76
C THR A 76 13.74 -28.13 -11.33
N GLY A 77 13.27 -27.81 -10.12
CA GLY A 77 13.12 -26.44 -9.65
C GLY A 77 14.46 -25.76 -9.38
N ARG A 78 14.52 -24.46 -9.64
CA ARG A 78 15.68 -23.61 -9.34
C ARG A 78 15.38 -22.64 -8.20
N LYS A 79 16.41 -22.22 -7.48
CA LYS A 79 16.27 -21.36 -6.30
C LYS A 79 15.76 -19.97 -6.68
N VAL A 80 14.90 -19.43 -5.82
CA VAL A 80 14.58 -18.01 -5.78
C VAL A 80 15.37 -17.39 -4.65
N LEU A 81 16.06 -16.28 -4.92
CA LEU A 81 17.02 -15.66 -4.01
C LEU A 81 16.71 -14.16 -3.85
N GLN A 82 17.39 -13.55 -2.89
CA GLN A 82 17.43 -12.12 -2.67
C GLN A 82 18.80 -11.60 -3.11
N THR A 83 18.85 -10.82 -4.20
CA THR A 83 20.11 -10.27 -4.70
C THR A 83 20.10 -8.75 -4.69
N VAL A 84 21.27 -8.16 -4.42
CA VAL A 84 21.52 -6.73 -4.63
C VAL A 84 21.76 -6.57 -6.12
N SER A 85 20.78 -6.06 -6.86
CA SER A 85 20.93 -5.78 -8.28
C SER A 85 21.30 -4.31 -8.44
N GLU A 86 22.58 -4.01 -8.67
CA GLU A 86 23.02 -2.65 -9.05
C GLU A 86 22.50 -2.26 -10.44
N LYS A 87 22.41 -3.26 -11.32
CA LYS A 87 21.73 -3.15 -12.61
C LYS A 87 20.52 -4.06 -12.62
N PRO A 88 19.37 -3.59 -13.11
CA PRO A 88 18.21 -4.44 -13.22
C PRO A 88 18.40 -5.49 -14.32
N ASP A 89 18.51 -6.74 -13.91
CA ASP A 89 18.61 -7.89 -14.82
C ASP A 89 17.25 -8.55 -15.03
N SER A 90 17.12 -9.28 -16.14
CA SER A 90 15.91 -10.04 -16.50
C SER A 90 15.53 -11.12 -15.48
N SER A 91 16.45 -11.51 -14.59
CA SER A 91 16.21 -12.46 -13.49
C SER A 91 15.41 -11.87 -12.33
N THR A 92 15.37 -10.54 -12.22
CA THR A 92 14.62 -9.81 -11.18
C THR A 92 13.18 -9.47 -11.60
N GLU A 93 12.84 -9.76 -12.86
CA GLU A 93 11.60 -9.35 -13.50
C GLU A 93 10.56 -10.46 -13.44
N TRP A 94 9.35 -10.07 -13.05
CA TRP A 94 8.23 -10.97 -12.88
C TRP A 94 7.00 -10.42 -13.61
N GLU A 95 6.52 -11.16 -14.60
CA GLU A 95 5.28 -10.88 -15.32
C GLU A 95 4.09 -11.39 -14.49
N PRO A 96 3.18 -10.50 -14.05
CA PRO A 96 1.97 -10.90 -13.35
C PRO A 96 0.89 -11.33 -14.35
N ILE A 97 0.56 -12.63 -14.35
CA ILE A 97 -0.51 -13.20 -15.17
C ILE A 97 -1.71 -13.48 -14.25
N ARG A 98 -2.83 -12.80 -14.49
CA ARG A 98 -4.05 -13.00 -13.70
C ARG A 98 -4.71 -14.34 -14.00
N ASP A 99 -5.14 -15.02 -12.95
CA ASP A 99 -5.93 -16.25 -13.05
C ASP A 99 -7.05 -16.19 -11.99
N GLY A 100 -8.22 -15.67 -12.40
CA GLY A 100 -9.33 -15.37 -11.49
C GLY A 100 -8.98 -14.33 -10.42
N PHE A 101 -8.98 -14.75 -9.16
CA PHE A 101 -8.64 -13.94 -7.98
C PHE A 101 -7.16 -14.01 -7.60
N SER A 102 -6.43 -14.98 -8.14
CA SER A 102 -5.01 -15.19 -7.85
C SER A 102 -4.15 -14.73 -9.04
N VAL A 103 -2.84 -14.67 -8.82
CA VAL A 103 -1.85 -14.21 -9.79
C VAL A 103 -0.73 -15.24 -9.91
N ARG A 104 -0.28 -15.48 -11.13
CA ARG A 104 0.94 -16.25 -11.42
C ARG A 104 2.05 -15.27 -11.75
N PHE A 105 3.25 -15.51 -11.24
CA PHE A 105 4.43 -14.71 -11.56
C PHE A 105 5.33 -15.49 -12.47
N LYS A 106 5.53 -14.99 -13.69
CA LYS A 106 6.33 -15.64 -14.73
C LYS A 106 7.60 -14.83 -14.98
N THR A 107 8.74 -15.50 -15.08
CA THR A 107 9.98 -14.85 -15.49
C THR A 107 10.01 -14.63 -17.00
N PRO A 108 10.80 -13.68 -17.53
CA PRO A 108 11.01 -13.54 -18.97
C PRO A 108 11.42 -14.85 -19.67
N GLY A 109 12.17 -15.72 -18.96
CA GLY A 109 12.56 -17.05 -19.42
C GLY A 109 11.47 -18.13 -19.40
N GLY A 110 10.23 -17.80 -19.03
CA GLY A 110 9.10 -18.73 -19.11
C GLY A 110 8.86 -19.63 -17.90
N THR A 111 9.63 -19.46 -16.82
CA THR A 111 9.44 -20.21 -15.56
C THR A 111 8.51 -19.46 -14.61
N PHE A 112 7.90 -20.14 -13.66
CA PHE A 112 6.92 -19.55 -12.74
C PHE A 112 7.37 -19.64 -11.29
N LEU A 113 7.05 -18.62 -10.50
CA LEU A 113 7.25 -18.61 -9.06
C LEU A 113 6.39 -19.70 -8.41
N ARG A 114 7.05 -20.65 -7.77
CA ARG A 114 6.45 -21.86 -7.20
C ARG A 114 6.78 -22.03 -5.72
N PRO A 115 5.79 -21.90 -4.83
CA PRO A 115 5.90 -22.35 -3.46
C PRO A 115 6.02 -23.89 -3.44
N ASN A 116 7.02 -24.40 -2.74
CA ASN A 116 7.13 -25.84 -2.52
C ASN A 116 6.30 -26.27 -1.31
N GLY A 117 6.11 -27.57 -1.19
CA GLY A 117 5.45 -28.22 -0.07
C GLY A 117 6.12 -29.54 0.22
N GLY A 118 5.43 -30.43 0.94
CA GLY A 118 5.96 -31.75 1.26
C GLY A 118 6.78 -31.74 2.55
N LEU A 119 7.77 -32.63 2.61
CA LEU A 119 8.54 -32.89 3.83
C LEU A 119 9.59 -31.80 4.07
N PRO A 120 9.95 -31.55 5.34
CA PRO A 120 11.18 -30.82 5.68
C PRO A 120 12.39 -31.48 5.01
N PRO A 121 13.37 -30.72 4.51
CA PRO A 121 13.56 -29.26 4.66
C PRO A 121 12.81 -28.39 3.62
N TRP A 122 12.19 -28.98 2.59
CA TRP A 122 11.69 -28.25 1.41
C TRP A 122 10.28 -27.66 1.57
N ARG A 123 9.55 -28.09 2.59
CA ARG A 123 8.15 -27.71 2.90
C ARG A 123 7.83 -26.20 2.78
N ASN A 124 8.80 -25.35 3.10
CA ASN A 124 8.65 -23.89 3.16
C ASN A 124 9.53 -23.18 2.12
N SER A 125 10.21 -23.90 1.24
CA SER A 125 11.07 -23.27 0.24
C SER A 125 10.26 -22.76 -0.94
N VAL A 126 10.84 -21.80 -1.66
CA VAL A 126 10.27 -21.27 -2.90
C VAL A 126 11.27 -21.45 -4.03
N THR A 127 10.77 -21.91 -5.17
CA THR A 127 11.56 -22.17 -6.38
C THR A 127 10.89 -21.51 -7.58
N HIS A 128 11.56 -21.48 -8.71
CA HIS A 128 10.90 -21.26 -9.99
C HIS A 128 11.10 -22.46 -10.92
N ASP A 129 10.05 -22.83 -11.66
CA ASP A 129 10.02 -24.03 -12.50
C ASP A 129 8.96 -23.89 -13.59
N ILE A 130 9.01 -24.75 -14.61
CA ILE A 130 7.97 -24.83 -15.64
C ILE A 130 6.89 -25.81 -15.16
N PRO A 131 5.61 -25.42 -15.10
CA PRO A 131 4.53 -26.32 -14.71
C PRO A 131 4.28 -27.36 -15.82
N HIS A 132 4.81 -28.57 -15.66
CA HIS A 132 4.69 -29.65 -16.65
C HIS A 132 3.34 -30.39 -16.63
N ARG A 133 2.53 -30.26 -15.56
CA ARG A 133 1.25 -31.00 -15.39
C ARG A 133 0.16 -30.06 -14.89
N ARG A 134 -1.11 -30.35 -15.19
CA ARG A 134 -2.25 -29.52 -14.71
C ARG A 134 -2.26 -29.35 -13.19
N GLY A 135 -1.94 -30.41 -12.42
CA GLY A 135 -1.87 -30.33 -10.96
C GLY A 135 -0.73 -29.48 -10.39
N THR A 136 0.28 -29.08 -11.18
CA THR A 136 1.29 -28.09 -10.77
C THR A 136 0.91 -26.66 -11.13
N GLN A 137 -0.14 -26.45 -11.95
CA GLN A 137 -0.62 -25.11 -12.29
C GLN A 137 -1.37 -24.43 -11.13
N GLU A 138 -2.09 -25.19 -10.30
CA GLU A 138 -2.69 -24.64 -9.08
C GLU A 138 -1.63 -24.22 -8.04
N LYS A 139 -0.48 -24.89 -8.04
CA LYS A 139 0.60 -24.62 -7.08
C LYS A 139 1.28 -23.27 -7.33
N ILE A 140 1.18 -22.69 -8.52
CA ILE A 140 1.82 -21.41 -8.87
C ILE A 140 0.88 -20.21 -8.72
N LEU A 141 -0.31 -20.42 -8.15
CA LEU A 141 -1.26 -19.36 -7.85
C LEU A 141 -0.88 -18.67 -6.54
N TRP A 142 -0.76 -17.35 -6.59
CA TRP A 142 -0.45 -16.50 -5.44
C TRP A 142 -1.59 -15.52 -5.19
N ASP A 143 -1.94 -15.35 -3.92
CA ASP A 143 -2.89 -14.36 -3.46
C ASP A 143 -2.14 -13.08 -3.09
N ILE A 144 -2.65 -11.93 -3.53
CA ILE A 144 -1.98 -10.64 -3.38
C ILE A 144 -2.70 -9.83 -2.32
N HIS A 145 -2.01 -9.55 -1.22
CA HIS A 145 -2.52 -8.71 -0.14
C HIS A 145 -1.85 -7.34 -0.25
N VAL A 146 -2.61 -6.32 -0.62
CA VAL A 146 -2.09 -4.94 -0.73
C VAL A 146 -1.97 -4.35 0.67
N VAL A 147 -0.77 -3.90 1.05
CA VAL A 147 -0.49 -3.30 2.37
C VAL A 147 -0.59 -1.78 2.29
N TRP A 148 0.06 -1.20 1.28
CA TRP A 148 0.01 0.24 1.03
C TRP A 148 -0.23 0.49 -0.46
N ALA A 149 -1.19 1.37 -0.75
CA ALA A 149 -1.52 1.81 -2.09
C ALA A 149 -1.50 3.34 -2.13
N ILE A 150 -1.12 3.91 -3.28
CA ILE A 150 -1.28 5.35 -3.52
C ILE A 150 -2.78 5.64 -3.45
N PRO A 151 -3.23 6.54 -2.55
CA PRO A 151 -4.62 6.98 -2.57
C PRO A 151 -4.91 7.57 -3.95
N LYS A 152 -5.92 7.04 -4.65
CA LYS A 152 -6.54 7.83 -5.71
C LYS A 152 -7.08 9.06 -5.01
N THR A 153 -6.50 10.24 -5.22
CA THR A 153 -7.17 11.47 -4.82
C THR A 153 -8.55 11.43 -5.47
N PRO A 154 -9.66 11.38 -4.71
CA PRO A 154 -10.93 11.72 -5.31
C PRO A 154 -10.76 13.19 -5.70
N VAL A 155 -10.66 13.46 -7.00
CA VAL A 155 -10.82 14.83 -7.50
C VAL A 155 -12.12 15.32 -6.86
N PRO A 156 -12.09 16.34 -5.97
CA PRO A 156 -13.29 16.75 -5.29
C PRO A 156 -14.27 17.16 -6.40
N SER A 157 -15.35 16.39 -6.52
CA SER A 157 -16.39 16.66 -7.51
C SER A 157 -16.79 18.12 -7.34
N ALA A 158 -16.83 18.88 -8.43
CA ALA A 158 -17.06 20.33 -8.47
C ALA A 158 -18.33 20.81 -7.73
N LYS A 159 -19.16 19.88 -7.25
CA LYS A 159 -20.29 20.11 -6.34
C LYS A 159 -19.85 20.53 -4.92
N HIS A 160 -18.69 20.10 -4.44
CA HIS A 160 -18.22 20.43 -3.08
C HIS A 160 -17.59 21.83 -2.99
N LEU A 161 -16.96 22.30 -4.07
CA LEU A 161 -16.37 23.65 -4.15
C LEU A 161 -17.41 24.78 -4.18
N ARG A 162 -18.63 24.50 -4.66
CA ARG A 162 -19.73 25.49 -4.61
C ARG A 162 -20.25 25.73 -3.19
N GLY A 163 -20.23 24.70 -2.33
CA GLY A 163 -20.64 24.83 -0.92
C GLY A 163 -19.65 25.63 -0.09
N LEU A 164 -18.35 25.43 -0.33
CA LEU A 164 -17.28 26.17 0.35
C LEU A 164 -17.26 27.66 -0.02
N SER A 165 -17.61 27.99 -1.27
CA SER A 165 -17.81 29.37 -1.72
C SER A 165 -18.99 30.04 -1.00
N ALA A 166 -20.11 29.34 -0.82
CA ALA A 166 -21.28 29.89 -0.13
C ALA A 166 -21.01 30.13 1.37
N LEU A 167 -20.28 29.21 2.03
CA LEU A 167 -19.85 29.38 3.43
C LEU A 167 -18.88 30.56 3.58
N ALA A 168 -17.92 30.72 2.67
CA ALA A 168 -17.00 31.86 2.69
C ALA A 168 -17.71 33.20 2.49
N LEU A 169 -18.73 33.25 1.62
CA LEU A 169 -19.59 34.42 1.45
C LEU A 169 -20.43 34.71 2.69
N ALA A 170 -21.00 33.68 3.33
CA ALA A 170 -21.77 33.83 4.55
C ALA A 170 -20.92 34.33 5.73
N LEU A 171 -19.69 33.82 5.89
CA LEU A 171 -18.74 34.31 6.90
C LEU A 171 -18.30 35.75 6.62
N SER A 172 -18.06 36.11 5.35
CA SER A 172 -17.72 37.49 4.95
C SER A 172 -18.86 38.46 5.23
N ALA A 173 -20.10 38.07 4.92
CA ALA A 173 -21.29 38.88 5.21
C ALA A 173 -21.51 39.05 6.72
N ALA A 174 -21.34 38.00 7.52
CA ALA A 174 -21.44 38.08 8.98
C ALA A 174 -20.37 39.00 9.59
N ALA A 175 -19.14 38.96 9.07
CA ALA A 175 -18.05 39.85 9.50
C ALA A 175 -18.30 41.32 9.12
N ALA A 176 -18.85 41.59 7.93
CA ALA A 176 -19.22 42.93 7.51
C ALA A 176 -20.39 43.50 8.34
N MET A 177 -21.36 42.66 8.71
CA MET A 177 -22.46 43.07 9.59
C MET A 177 -21.97 43.40 11.01
N ALA A 178 -20.90 42.75 11.48
CA ALA A 178 -20.28 43.04 12.78
C ALA A 178 -19.45 44.34 12.79
N SER A 179 -18.92 44.80 11.64
CA SER A 179 -18.12 46.03 11.56
C SER A 179 -18.95 47.32 11.39
N CYS A 180 -20.22 47.21 10.99
CA CYS A 180 -21.11 48.37 10.77
C CYS A 180 -21.79 48.92 12.03
N GLY A 181 -21.53 48.39 13.23
CA GLY A 181 -21.90 49.06 14.48
C GLY A 181 -23.40 49.30 14.71
N VAL A 182 -24.29 48.48 14.13
CA VAL A 182 -25.73 48.55 14.40
C VAL A 182 -26.06 47.66 15.59
N GLY A 183 -26.57 48.26 16.67
CA GLY A 183 -26.90 47.59 17.92
C GLY A 183 -27.78 46.35 17.71
N PHE A 184 -27.23 45.18 18.04
CA PHE A 184 -27.92 43.90 17.89
C PHE A 184 -28.84 43.67 19.10
N ARG A 185 -30.16 43.66 18.87
CA ARG A 185 -31.13 43.24 19.90
C ARG A 185 -31.02 41.72 20.09
N PRO A 186 -30.78 41.22 21.31
CA PRO A 186 -30.59 39.79 21.55
C PRO A 186 -31.95 39.12 21.60
N GLY A 187 -32.35 38.49 20.51
CA GLY A 187 -33.59 37.72 20.51
C GLY A 187 -34.00 37.19 19.16
N LEU A 188 -33.11 36.59 18.37
CA LEU A 188 -33.53 35.65 17.32
C LEU A 188 -32.39 34.82 16.69
N ILE A 189 -31.50 34.18 17.45
CA ILE A 189 -30.76 33.02 16.93
C ILE A 189 -30.65 31.97 18.04
N SER A 190 -31.76 31.26 18.27
CA SER A 190 -31.72 29.91 18.84
C SER A 190 -32.04 28.98 17.68
N ALA A 191 -31.01 28.52 16.99
CA ALA A 191 -30.96 27.23 16.33
C ALA A 191 -29.65 27.12 15.54
N ILE A 192 -28.92 26.06 15.87
CA ILE A 192 -27.83 25.46 15.10
C ILE A 192 -26.43 25.97 15.50
N ILE A 193 -25.72 25.00 16.08
CA ILE A 193 -24.31 24.89 16.47
C ILE A 193 -23.90 25.50 17.81
N GLY A 194 -23.86 24.62 18.82
CA GLY A 194 -23.22 24.88 20.11
C GLY A 194 -21.71 25.03 19.93
N TYR A 195 -21.24 26.28 19.86
CA TYR A 195 -19.84 26.63 20.06
C TYR A 195 -19.77 27.51 21.31
N ARG A 196 -19.11 27.04 22.37
CA ARG A 196 -18.70 27.92 23.48
C ARG A 196 -17.38 28.58 23.09
N PHE A 197 -17.40 29.88 22.87
CA PHE A 197 -16.20 30.69 22.73
C PHE A 197 -15.53 30.82 24.10
N VAL A 198 -14.31 30.30 24.25
CA VAL A 198 -13.44 30.61 25.39
C VAL A 198 -12.18 31.24 24.82
N GLY A 199 -12.09 32.57 24.90
CA GLY A 199 -10.90 33.32 24.48
C GLY A 199 -10.17 33.84 25.71
N LEU A 200 -8.87 33.56 25.82
CA LEU A 200 -7.97 34.21 26.77
C LEU A 200 -7.28 35.39 26.05
N LEU A 201 -7.44 36.60 26.59
CA LEU A 201 -6.76 37.81 26.12
C LEU A 201 -5.46 37.98 26.90
N ILE A 202 -4.32 37.95 26.22
CA ILE A 202 -3.02 38.34 26.79
C ILE A 202 -2.53 39.56 26.02
N SER A 203 -2.25 40.65 26.74
CA SER A 203 -1.71 41.90 26.19
C SER A 203 -0.29 42.12 26.72
N ILE A 204 0.69 42.20 25.83
CA ILE A 204 2.05 42.65 26.16
C ILE A 204 2.47 43.64 25.08
N GLY A 205 2.79 44.88 25.49
CA GLY A 205 3.47 45.85 24.62
C GLY A 205 2.69 46.35 23.40
N GLY A 206 1.36 46.49 23.50
CA GLY A 206 0.54 47.18 22.49
C GLY A 206 0.18 46.36 21.24
N ILE A 207 0.54 45.07 21.18
CA ILE A 207 0.08 44.15 20.13
C ILE A 207 -0.93 43.18 20.77
N SER A 208 -2.17 43.19 20.27
CA SER A 208 -3.19 42.21 20.65
C SER A 208 -3.13 41.02 19.68
N ILE A 209 -2.86 39.81 20.19
CA ILE A 209 -2.86 38.58 19.39
C ILE A 209 -4.09 37.76 19.79
N GLN A 210 -5.06 37.60 18.88
CA GLN A 210 -6.14 36.62 19.01
C GLN A 210 -5.65 35.25 18.57
N LEU A 211 -5.39 34.36 19.53
CA LEU A 211 -5.22 32.94 19.25
C LEU A 211 -6.62 32.29 19.19
N VAL A 212 -7.11 32.08 17.96
CA VAL A 212 -8.33 31.30 17.72
C VAL A 212 -7.96 29.82 17.71
N GLY A 213 -8.08 29.17 18.86
CA GLY A 213 -8.04 27.71 18.95
C GLY A 213 -9.44 27.14 18.67
N ILE A 214 -9.58 26.32 17.64
CA ILE A 214 -10.80 25.55 17.38
C ILE A 214 -10.58 24.15 17.95
N GLU A 215 -11.14 23.84 19.12
CA GLU A 215 -11.26 22.45 19.57
C GLU A 215 -12.56 21.83 19.03
N VAL A 216 -12.40 20.77 18.24
CA VAL A 216 -13.50 20.00 17.67
C VAL A 216 -13.85 18.88 18.65
N PHE A 217 -14.95 19.02 19.39
CA PHE A 217 -15.53 17.90 20.13
C PHE A 217 -16.46 17.10 19.21
N ARG A 218 -16.13 15.83 18.97
CA ARG A 218 -17.07 14.84 18.44
C ARG A 218 -18.04 14.47 19.55
N PHE A 219 -19.34 14.67 19.34
CA PHE A 219 -20.34 13.88 20.05
C PHE A 219 -20.39 12.50 19.39
N VAL A 220 -20.10 11.49 20.19
CA VAL A 220 -20.39 10.07 19.90
C VAL A 220 -21.86 9.87 20.26
N GLU A 221 -22.65 9.34 19.33
CA GLU A 221 -23.83 8.54 19.66
C GLU A 221 -23.42 7.06 19.65
#